data_AF-A0A962FAQ5-F1
#
_entry.id   AF-A0A962FAQ5-F1
#
_cell.length_a   1.000
_cell.length_b   1.000
_cell.length_c   1.000
_cell.angle_alpha   90.00
_cell.angle_beta   90.00
_cell.angle_gamma   90.00
#
_symmetry.space_group_name_H-M   'P 1'
#
loop_
_entity.id
_entity.type
_entity.pdbx_description
1 polymer ?
#
loop_
_entity_poly.entity_id
_entity_poly.type
_entity_poly.pdbx_seq_one_letter_code
_entity_poly.pdbx_strand_id
1 'polypeptide(L)'
;MPAPRAETFTACSVKPTKDGFVALRARPSHDAPVVAKMRPEQIVVLDLKNHNYVRSGGWISLSWFPGEAMPNPGDDGYDKVKRGWASYELIDDCG
;
A
#
# COMPACT_ATOMS: atom_id res chain seq x y z
N MET A 1 -20.11 11.48 -22.62
CA MET A 1 -19.61 11.77 -21.26
C MET A 1 -18.48 10.79 -20.98
N PRO A 2 -17.24 11.22 -20.75
CA PRO A 2 -16.19 10.28 -20.34
C PRO A 2 -16.57 9.69 -18.98
N ALA A 3 -16.55 8.36 -18.87
CA ALA A 3 -16.80 7.64 -17.63
C ALA A 3 -15.80 8.11 -16.55
N PRO A 4 -16.18 8.17 -15.27
CA PRO A 4 -15.18 8.32 -14.22
C PRO A 4 -14.18 7.19 -14.41
N ARG A 5 -12.92 7.52 -14.66
CA ARG A 5 -11.83 6.57 -14.49
C ARG A 5 -11.96 6.15 -13.03
N ALA A 6 -12.53 4.98 -12.78
CA ALA A 6 -12.27 4.27 -11.55
C ALA A 6 -10.75 4.11 -11.54
N GLU A 7 -10.06 5.01 -10.85
CA GLU A 7 -8.74 4.73 -10.34
C GLU A 7 -8.95 3.47 -9.52
N THR A 8 -8.64 2.32 -10.10
CA THR A 8 -8.92 1.01 -9.51
C THR A 8 -7.97 0.86 -8.33
N PHE A 9 -8.26 1.52 -7.22
CA PHE A 9 -7.49 1.36 -6.01
C PHE A 9 -7.70 -0.07 -5.54
N THR A 10 -6.74 -0.94 -5.82
CA THR A 10 -6.78 -2.30 -5.32
C THR A 10 -6.40 -2.24 -3.86
N ALA A 11 -7.44 -2.26 -3.03
CA ALA A 11 -7.31 -2.41 -1.59
C ALA A 11 -6.92 -3.85 -1.31
N CYS A 12 -5.75 -4.04 -0.69
CA CYS A 12 -5.27 -5.34 -0.29
C CYS A 12 -5.12 -5.43 1.23
N SER A 13 -5.20 -6.66 1.73
CA SER A 13 -4.96 -6.97 3.12
C SER A 13 -3.51 -7.39 3.34
N VAL A 14 -2.92 -6.86 4.40
CA VAL A 14 -1.56 -7.24 4.82
C VAL A 14 -1.60 -8.64 5.45
N LYS A 15 -0.72 -9.51 4.94
CA LYS A 15 -0.64 -10.91 5.36
C LYS A 15 -0.08 -11.02 6.80
N PRO A 16 -0.59 -11.93 7.64
CA PRO A 16 -0.01 -12.19 8.95
C PRO A 16 1.40 -12.75 8.82
N THR A 17 2.37 -11.95 9.27
CA THR A 17 3.79 -12.32 9.35
C THR A 17 4.13 -12.79 10.76
N LYS A 18 5.13 -13.67 10.91
CA LYS A 18 5.63 -14.10 12.23
C LYS A 18 6.05 -12.93 13.12
N ASP A 19 6.57 -11.86 12.52
CA ASP A 19 6.99 -10.63 13.21
C ASP A 19 5.82 -9.73 13.65
N GLY A 20 4.58 -10.04 13.24
CA GLY A 20 3.38 -9.26 13.58
C GLY A 20 3.25 -7.91 12.88
N PHE A 21 4.12 -7.58 11.92
CA PHE A 21 4.00 -6.39 11.08
C PHE A 21 4.71 -6.56 9.73
N VAL A 22 4.21 -5.87 8.71
CA VAL A 22 4.89 -5.72 7.41
C VAL A 22 5.55 -4.35 7.35
N ALA A 23 6.86 -4.35 7.10
CA ALA A 23 7.63 -3.13 6.97
C ALA A 23 7.39 -2.47 5.60
N LEU A 24 6.83 -1.28 5.61
CA LEU A 24 6.78 -0.39 4.45
C LEU A 24 8.08 0.38 4.37
N ARG A 25 8.77 0.31 3.24
CA ARG A 25 10.09 0.91 3.04
C ARG A 25 10.06 2.07 2.07
N ALA A 26 11.00 3.00 2.20
CA ALA A 26 11.10 4.14 1.28
C ALA A 26 11.44 3.73 -0.16
N ARG A 27 12.07 2.56 -0.35
CA ARG A 27 12.55 2.04 -1.64
C ARG A 27 12.36 0.52 -1.71
N PRO A 28 12.30 -0.08 -2.92
CA PRO A 28 12.18 -1.52 -3.11
C PRO A 28 13.50 -2.24 -2.81
N SER A 29 13.94 -2.21 -1.56
CA SER A 29 15.18 -2.84 -1.10
C SER A 29 15.10 -3.21 0.39
N HIS A 30 15.70 -4.34 0.76
CA HIS A 30 15.80 -4.79 2.15
C HIS A 30 16.66 -3.85 3.02
N ASP A 31 17.55 -3.06 2.41
CA ASP A 31 18.38 -2.08 3.10
C ASP A 31 17.69 -0.72 3.28
N ALA A 32 16.58 -0.49 2.55
CA ALA A 32 15.90 0.79 2.57
C ALA A 32 15.25 1.08 3.94
N PRO A 33 15.26 2.34 4.41
CA PRO A 33 14.68 2.68 5.69
C PRO A 33 13.18 2.38 5.71
N VAL A 34 12.72 1.84 6.85
CA VAL A 34 11.31 1.55 7.10
C VAL A 34 10.60 2.87 7.38
N VAL A 35 9.65 3.23 6.53
CA VAL A 35 8.84 4.47 6.64
C VAL A 35 7.57 4.24 7.44
N ALA A 36 7.06 3.00 7.49
CA ALA A 36 5.92 2.62 8.31
C ALA A 36 5.94 1.11 8.63
N LYS A 37 5.26 0.73 9.71
CA LYS A 37 5.04 -0.67 10.08
C LYS A 37 3.54 -0.95 10.04
N MET A 38 3.12 -1.71 9.04
CA MET A 38 1.73 -2.05 8.79
C MET A 38 1.37 -3.28 9.61
N ARG A 39 0.23 -3.26 10.29
CA ARG A 39 -0.23 -4.44 11.01
C ARG A 39 -0.90 -5.41 10.04
N PRO A 40 -0.86 -6.73 10.33
CA PRO A 40 -1.71 -7.66 9.60
C PRO A 40 -3.17 -7.26 9.72
N GLU A 41 -3.97 -7.62 8.72
CA GLU A 41 -5.40 -7.26 8.60
C GLU A 41 -5.67 -5.76 8.34
N GLN A 42 -4.63 -4.91 8.26
CA GLN A 42 -4.81 -3.55 7.78
C GLN A 42 -4.96 -3.51 6.27
N ILE A 43 -5.79 -2.58 5.82
CA ILE A 43 -6.01 -2.29 4.42
C ILE A 43 -4.89 -1.39 3.91
N VAL A 44 -4.27 -1.82 2.82
CA VAL A 44 -3.27 -1.08 2.05
C VAL A 44 -3.78 -0.91 0.64
N VAL A 45 -3.36 0.14 -0.05
CA VAL A 45 -3.78 0.36 -1.44
C VAL A 45 -2.58 0.26 -2.35
N LEU A 46 -2.63 -0.63 -3.33
CA LEU A 46 -1.56 -0.76 -4.30
C LEU A 46 -1.48 0.46 -5.21
N ASP A 47 -0.27 0.93 -5.46
CA ASP A 47 -0.04 2.01 -6.39
C ASP A 47 -0.16 1.48 -7.83
N LEU A 48 -1.02 2.13 -8.62
CA LEU A 48 -1.20 1.82 -10.04
C LEU A 48 -0.56 2.91 -10.88
N LYS A 49 0.30 2.49 -11.81
CA LYS A 49 0.85 3.36 -12.85
C LYS A 49 0.47 2.79 -14.21
N ASN A 50 -0.21 3.59 -15.02
CA ASN A 50 -0.71 3.17 -16.33
C ASN A 50 -1.53 1.86 -16.30
N HIS A 51 -2.47 1.75 -15.35
CA HIS A 51 -3.32 0.55 -15.14
C HIS A 51 -2.54 -0.73 -14.79
N ASN A 52 -1.29 -0.60 -14.34
CA ASN A 52 -0.48 -1.73 -13.90
C ASN A 52 0.02 -1.48 -12.48
N TYR A 53 0.08 -2.53 -11.68
CA TYR A 53 0.68 -2.50 -10.36
C TYR A 53 2.14 -2.08 -10.46
N VAL A 54 2.51 -1.07 -9.66
CA VAL A 54 3.89 -0.61 -9.57
C VAL A 54 4.69 -1.63 -8.77
N ARG A 55 5.29 -2.58 -9.48
CA ARG A 55 6.15 -3.63 -8.93
C ARG A 55 7.59 -3.46 -9.40
N SER A 56 8.52 -3.82 -8.53
CA SER A 56 9.96 -3.78 -8.79
C SER A 56 10.59 -5.03 -8.18
N GLY A 57 10.83 -6.06 -9.00
CA GLY A 57 11.26 -7.37 -8.51
C GLY A 57 10.22 -7.98 -7.57
N GLY A 58 10.66 -8.41 -6.38
CA GLY A 58 9.78 -8.92 -5.31
C GLY A 58 9.05 -7.83 -4.50
N TRP A 59 9.15 -6.55 -4.89
CA TRP A 59 8.55 -5.44 -4.17
C TRP A 59 7.37 -4.86 -4.92
N ILE A 60 6.37 -4.40 -4.17
CA ILE A 60 5.22 -3.67 -4.69
C ILE A 60 5.09 -2.33 -3.98
N SER A 61 4.81 -1.30 -4.75
CA SER A 61 4.54 0.04 -4.23
C SER A 61 3.10 0.09 -3.76
N LEU A 62 2.92 0.61 -2.55
CA LEU A 62 1.61 0.73 -1.93
C LEU A 62 1.55 1.96 -1.03
N SER A 63 0.32 2.39 -0.79
CA SER A 63 -0.05 3.47 0.11
C SER A 63 -0.72 2.86 1.33
N TRP A 64 -0.16 3.14 2.51
CA TRP A 64 -0.71 2.78 3.80
C TRP A 64 -1.36 3.98 4.47
N PHE A 65 -2.54 3.75 5.03
CA PHE A 65 -3.36 4.75 5.68
C PHE A 65 -3.39 4.46 7.18
N PRO A 66 -2.78 5.30 8.03
CA PRO A 66 -2.90 5.17 9.48
C PRO A 66 -4.30 5.65 9.91
N GLY A 67 -5.30 4.77 9.81
CA GLY A 67 -6.68 5.05 10.20
C GLY A 67 -7.64 3.89 9.89
N GLU A 68 -8.87 3.97 10.41
CA GLU A 68 -9.95 3.00 10.09
C GLU A 68 -10.56 3.22 8.70
N ALA A 69 -10.37 4.41 8.12
CA ALA A 69 -10.93 4.77 6.82
C ALA A 69 -9.84 5.30 5.88
N MET A 70 -10.00 5.01 4.59
CA MET A 70 -9.19 5.60 3.52
C MET A 70 -9.65 7.06 3.31
N PRO A 71 -8.84 8.08 3.65
CA PRO A 71 -9.16 9.46 3.33
C PRO A 71 -9.19 9.65 1.82
N ASN A 72 -10.21 10.38 1.35
CA ASN A 72 -10.28 10.80 -0.04
C ASN A 72 -9.24 11.90 -0.32
N PRO A 73 -8.79 12.08 -1.57
CA PRO A 73 -7.97 13.23 -1.93
C PRO A 73 -8.72 14.54 -1.58
N GLY A 74 -8.18 15.31 -0.63
CA GLY A 74 -8.79 16.53 -0.09
C GLY A 74 -9.36 16.39 1.33
N ASP A 75 -9.44 15.18 1.88
CA ASP A 75 -9.84 14.93 3.26
C ASP A 75 -8.72 15.21 4.27
N ASP A 76 -9.08 15.65 5.47
CA ASP A 76 -8.14 15.89 6.56
C ASP A 76 -7.57 14.55 7.05
N GLY A 77 -6.30 14.29 6.73
CA GLY A 77 -5.64 12.99 6.96
C GLY A 77 -5.07 12.34 5.71
N TYR A 78 -5.36 12.84 4.52
CA TYR A 78 -4.69 12.39 3.28
C TYR A 78 -3.17 12.66 3.32
N ASP A 79 -2.71 13.70 4.02
CA ASP A 79 -1.27 13.95 4.25
C ASP A 79 -0.61 12.93 5.20
N LYS A 80 -1.39 12.18 5.98
CA LYS A 80 -0.87 11.15 6.89
C LYS A 80 -0.58 9.83 6.17
N VAL A 81 -0.98 9.72 4.91
CA VAL A 81 -0.77 8.54 4.06
C VAL A 81 0.72 8.32 3.87
N LYS A 82 1.19 7.13 4.25
CA LYS A 82 2.58 6.74 4.01
C LYS A 82 2.62 5.90 2.76
N ARG A 83 3.33 6.38 1.76
CA ARG A 83 3.61 5.62 0.55
C ARG A 83 4.99 5.01 0.64
N GLY A 84 5.14 3.80 0.11
CA GLY A 84 6.40 3.10 0.08
C GLY A 84 6.29 1.76 -0.61
N TRP A 85 7.26 0.91 -0.33
CA TRP A 85 7.43 -0.39 -0.94
C TRP A 85 7.36 -1.47 0.13
N ALA A 86 6.55 -2.49 -0.13
CA ALA A 86 6.47 -3.69 0.69
C ALA A 86 6.83 -4.91 -0.16
N SER A 87 7.23 -6.01 0.49
CA SER A 87 7.44 -7.26 -0.22
C SER A 87 6.09 -7.79 -0.70
N TYR A 88 5.99 -8.11 -1.98
CA TYR A 88 4.76 -8.60 -2.60
C TYR A 88 4.28 -9.91 -1.96
N GLU A 89 5.21 -10.75 -1.51
CA GLU A 89 4.89 -12.03 -0.85
C GLU A 89 4.15 -11.87 0.50
N LEU A 90 4.19 -10.65 1.07
CA LEU A 90 3.56 -10.31 2.34
C LEU A 90 2.20 -9.62 2.15
N ILE A 91 1.71 -9.52 0.91
CA ILE A 91 0.39 -8.99 0.55
C ILE A 91 -0.42 -10.17 0.01
N ASP A 92 -1.56 -10.49 0.63
CA ASP A 92 -2.27 -11.76 0.39
C ASP A 92 -3.51 -11.62 -0.49
N ASP A 93 -4.42 -10.75 -0.07
CA ASP A 93 -5.76 -10.66 -0.64
C ASP A 93 -5.94 -9.26 -1.22
N CYS A 94 -6.15 -9.18 -2.52
CA CYS A 94 -6.36 -7.96 -3.28
C CYS A 94 -7.72 -8.09 -3.97
N GLY A 95 -8.74 -7.46 -3.39
CA GLY A 95 -10.14 -7.52 -3.83
C GLY A 95 -10.47 -6.59 -4.98
#